data_AF-A0A948VE34-F1
#
_entry.id   AF-A0A948VE34-F1
#
_cell.length_a   1.000
_cell.length_b   1.000
_cell.length_c   1.000
_cell.angle_alpha   90.00
_cell.angle_beta   90.00
_cell.angle_gamma   90.00
#
_symmetry.space_group_name_H-M   'P 1'
#
loop_
_entity.id
_entity.type
_entity.pdbx_description
1 polymer ?
#
loop_
_entity_poly.entity_id
_entity_poly.type
_entity_poly.pdbx_seq_one_letter_code
_entity_poly.pdbx_strand_id
1 'polypeptide(L)'
;IEVILMKKIILFFGLFYFGFACPAFLNAGSEKIRNDVSIFFDLQRAGLGELNNSEEKKEFMDVVHLQKQKIQYKMLRTVYENAFEYYRQGNYDEAKALSSKILSIDPNFEDAAMLLDASSELRGKAKPFLSRRLLMEDRFRAALSLYKEGRVLEAYDKMGQVSKLSPTNVKAKYWLKKIEDDLRDYYYSKAQKAYKSRDLKKALDNYYNALLLQPKDQVILAEVVKTEEELRDSRANEKLKSALEYYAQGKLLSTHAELQKVLEIKPSDSKAAKLLNEVRAEIEKGYIAQGRKYYSKRKYDAAIASWNKAKPYSGSTAYINKLIKRTNNQIKREAEEKRRKSEEAARRKKEEAERKKREAEERKRNISTPTAGPIIDDGRKKRILQESRVAAQHHYLAGLKYFQNSDYEKAKNEWTIAKQLDPENADSQAGLKRIENILSGGQ
;
A
#
# COMPACT_ATOMS: atom_id res chain seq x y z
N ILE A 1 -56.44 36.38 69.41
CA ILE A 1 -55.06 36.47 68.90
C ILE A 1 -55.06 36.11 67.41
N GLU A 2 -55.68 36.87 66.50
CA GLU A 2 -55.62 38.35 66.30
C GLU A 2 -54.16 38.82 66.30
N VAL A 3 -53.68 39.49 65.24
CA VAL A 3 -54.14 40.84 64.83
C VAL A 3 -53.94 41.10 63.31
N ILE A 4 -55.03 41.56 62.66
CA ILE A 4 -55.18 42.62 61.60
C ILE A 4 -54.34 42.51 60.29
N LEU A 5 -54.94 42.35 59.09
CA LEU A 5 -55.60 43.34 58.17
C LEU A 5 -54.62 44.39 57.54
N MET A 6 -54.75 44.93 56.31
CA MET A 6 -55.95 45.19 55.47
C MET A 6 -55.61 45.41 53.97
N LYS A 7 -56.60 45.25 53.05
CA LYS A 7 -56.56 45.62 51.61
C LYS A 7 -56.96 47.08 51.36
N LYS A 8 -56.62 47.67 50.19
CA LYS A 8 -57.42 48.62 49.32
C LYS A 8 -56.59 49.08 48.06
N ILE A 9 -57.10 49.08 46.81
CA ILE A 9 -57.94 50.09 46.07
C ILE A 9 -57.12 51.35 45.62
N ILE A 10 -57.07 51.86 44.36
CA ILE A 10 -57.85 51.59 43.11
C ILE A 10 -57.11 51.99 41.77
N LEU A 11 -57.83 52.00 40.62
CA LEU A 11 -57.53 52.42 39.22
C LEU A 11 -56.56 53.62 38.94
N PHE A 12 -55.88 53.66 37.77
CA PHE A 12 -56.31 54.44 36.57
C PHE A 12 -55.55 54.18 35.24
N PHE A 13 -56.16 54.60 34.12
CA PHE A 13 -55.76 54.48 32.70
C PHE A 13 -54.57 55.40 32.29
N GLY A 14 -53.90 55.08 31.17
CA GLY A 14 -52.98 56.02 30.50
C GLY A 14 -52.27 55.50 29.24
N LEU A 15 -52.90 55.63 28.06
CA LEU A 15 -52.27 55.46 26.74
C LEU A 15 -51.43 56.69 26.39
N PHE A 16 -50.18 56.53 25.91
CA PHE A 16 -49.52 57.57 25.12
C PHE A 16 -48.57 56.98 24.06
N TYR A 17 -48.50 57.66 22.92
CA TYR A 17 -47.79 57.28 21.69
C TYR A 17 -46.66 58.31 21.41
N PHE A 18 -45.80 58.01 20.42
CA PHE A 18 -44.56 58.76 20.05
C PHE A 18 -43.40 58.64 21.05
N GLY A 19 -42.13 58.47 20.66
CA GLY A 19 -41.55 58.27 19.33
C GLY A 19 -40.48 59.31 18.97
N PHE A 20 -39.19 58.95 19.06
CA PHE A 20 -38.07 59.60 18.37
C PHE A 20 -36.88 58.61 18.25
N ALA A 21 -35.88 58.93 17.42
CA ALA A 21 -35.04 57.94 16.74
C ALA A 21 -33.53 57.98 17.07
N CYS A 22 -32.84 56.92 16.61
CA CYS A 22 -31.39 56.80 16.32
C CYS A 22 -30.38 56.68 17.49
N PRO A 23 -29.16 56.14 17.24
CA PRO A 23 -28.77 55.15 16.22
C PRO A 23 -27.83 54.03 16.74
N ALA A 24 -27.40 53.17 15.80
CA ALA A 24 -26.19 52.32 15.85
C ALA A 24 -26.11 51.16 16.86
N PHE A 25 -26.37 49.94 16.37
CA PHE A 25 -25.39 48.83 16.40
C PHE A 25 -25.77 47.76 15.35
N LEU A 26 -25.23 47.93 14.14
CA LEU A 26 -25.17 46.87 13.13
C LEU A 26 -23.81 46.16 13.23
N ASN A 27 -23.75 44.92 12.74
CA ASN A 27 -22.59 44.01 12.71
C ASN A 27 -22.14 43.40 14.05
N ALA A 28 -22.74 42.25 14.37
CA ALA A 28 -22.08 41.20 15.15
C ALA A 28 -22.35 39.82 14.52
N GLY A 29 -21.41 39.35 13.70
CA GLY A 29 -21.13 37.95 13.36
C GLY A 29 -22.28 36.99 13.07
N SER A 30 -22.61 36.79 11.79
CA SER A 30 -23.34 35.60 11.29
C SER A 30 -22.47 34.33 11.25
N GLU A 31 -21.54 34.16 12.19
CA GLU A 31 -20.68 32.98 12.31
C GLU A 31 -21.23 31.96 13.31
N LYS A 32 -21.94 30.94 12.79
CA LYS A 32 -21.83 29.50 13.19
C LYS A 32 -23.01 28.65 12.70
N ILE A 33 -23.20 28.58 11.38
CA ILE A 33 -23.52 27.29 10.73
C ILE A 33 -22.61 27.15 9.51
N ARG A 34 -21.34 26.77 9.75
CA ARG A 34 -20.55 26.13 8.70
C ARG A 34 -21.24 24.79 8.44
N ASN A 35 -22.01 24.71 7.37
CA ASN A 35 -22.75 23.49 7.03
C ASN A 35 -21.77 22.32 6.92
N ASP A 36 -22.12 21.16 7.47
CA ASP A 36 -21.29 19.94 7.34
C ASP A 36 -21.02 19.62 5.84
N VAL A 37 -21.92 20.07 4.96
CA VAL A 37 -21.81 20.03 3.49
C VAL A 37 -20.71 20.95 2.94
N SER A 38 -20.45 22.13 3.51
CA SER A 38 -19.33 22.98 3.05
C SER A 38 -17.99 22.38 3.47
N ILE A 39 -17.91 21.80 4.68
CA ILE A 39 -16.74 21.05 5.14
C ILE A 39 -16.48 19.84 4.23
N PHE A 40 -17.52 19.14 3.78
CA PHE A 40 -17.43 18.06 2.80
C PHE A 40 -16.86 18.51 1.45
N PHE A 41 -17.32 19.65 0.91
CA PHE A 41 -16.78 20.22 -0.33
C PHE A 41 -15.34 20.71 -0.20
N ASP A 42 -14.97 21.29 0.95
CA ASP A 42 -13.60 21.72 1.24
C ASP A 42 -12.64 20.51 1.35
N LEU A 43 -13.04 19.41 2.02
CA LEU A 43 -12.25 18.17 2.06
C LEU A 43 -12.10 17.51 0.68
N GLN A 44 -13.18 17.49 -0.13
CA GLN A 44 -13.12 16.92 -1.48
C GLN A 44 -12.16 17.70 -2.40
N ARG A 45 -12.03 19.01 -2.21
CA ARG A 45 -11.05 19.85 -2.94
C ARG A 45 -9.63 19.75 -2.38
N ALA A 46 -9.46 19.48 -1.09
CA ALA A 46 -8.14 19.45 -0.45
C ALA A 46 -7.43 18.08 -0.52
N GLY A 47 -8.14 16.96 -0.53
CA GLY A 47 -7.53 15.64 -0.29
C GLY A 47 -7.09 14.83 -1.52
N LEU A 48 -7.77 14.94 -2.67
CA LEU A 48 -7.63 13.94 -3.74
C LEU A 48 -6.34 14.03 -4.57
N GLY A 49 -5.59 15.13 -4.46
CA GLY A 49 -4.35 15.35 -5.24
C GLY A 49 -3.07 14.78 -4.61
N GLU A 50 -3.04 14.55 -3.29
CA GLU A 50 -1.80 14.22 -2.56
C GLU A 50 -1.75 12.78 -2.03
N LEU A 51 -2.87 12.06 -2.02
CA LEU A 51 -2.95 10.67 -1.59
C LEU A 51 -2.21 9.77 -2.59
N ASN A 52 -0.97 9.41 -2.26
CA ASN A 52 -0.13 8.55 -3.09
C ASN A 52 -0.36 7.05 -2.82
N ASN A 53 -1.02 6.70 -1.72
CA ASN A 53 -1.31 5.31 -1.34
C ASN A 53 -2.75 4.89 -1.73
N SER A 54 -2.93 3.63 -2.13
CA SER A 54 -4.24 3.07 -2.46
C SER A 54 -5.11 2.80 -1.23
N GLU A 55 -4.50 2.58 -0.06
CA GLU A 55 -5.21 2.32 1.19
C GLU A 55 -5.83 3.61 1.74
N GLU A 56 -5.04 4.70 1.79
CA GLU A 56 -5.51 6.03 2.23
C GLU A 56 -6.69 6.55 1.39
N LYS A 57 -6.71 6.28 0.07
CA LYS A 57 -7.85 6.60 -0.81
C LYS A 57 -9.10 5.81 -0.45
N LYS A 58 -8.94 4.54 -0.07
CA LYS A 58 -10.06 3.70 0.36
C LYS A 58 -10.63 4.20 1.68
N GLU A 59 -9.77 4.44 2.68
CA GLU A 59 -10.16 5.00 3.97
C GLU A 59 -10.88 6.35 3.83
N PHE A 60 -10.37 7.24 2.96
CA PHE A 60 -11.03 8.50 2.65
C PHE A 60 -12.43 8.30 2.04
N MET A 61 -12.59 7.38 1.08
CA MET A 61 -13.88 7.06 0.48
C MET A 61 -14.87 6.44 1.48
N ASP A 62 -14.39 5.58 2.38
CA ASP A 62 -15.18 4.99 3.46
C ASP A 62 -15.65 6.07 4.46
N VAL A 63 -14.79 7.03 4.80
CA VAL A 63 -15.15 8.21 5.61
C VAL A 63 -16.19 9.09 4.90
N VAL A 64 -16.00 9.39 3.61
CA VAL A 64 -16.96 10.16 2.79
C VAL A 64 -18.33 9.46 2.74
N HIS A 65 -18.35 8.13 2.55
CA HIS A 65 -19.56 7.34 2.55
C HIS A 65 -20.27 7.38 3.92
N LEU A 66 -19.52 7.20 5.01
CA LEU A 66 -20.04 7.27 6.38
C LEU A 66 -20.62 8.64 6.72
N GLN A 67 -19.98 9.74 6.29
CA GLN A 67 -20.51 11.09 6.51
C GLN A 67 -21.79 11.33 5.69
N LYS A 68 -21.85 10.86 4.44
CA LYS A 68 -23.07 10.90 3.63
C LYS A 68 -24.22 10.15 4.32
N GLN A 69 -23.97 8.93 4.80
CA GLN A 69 -24.96 8.15 5.56
C GLN A 69 -25.42 8.89 6.83
N LYS A 70 -24.50 9.50 7.61
CA LYS A 70 -24.85 10.28 8.80
C LYS A 70 -25.75 11.49 8.49
N ILE A 71 -25.44 12.23 7.42
CA ILE A 71 -26.25 13.38 6.98
C ILE A 71 -27.65 12.91 6.53
N GLN A 72 -27.71 11.83 5.74
CA GLN A 72 -28.96 11.21 5.30
C GLN A 72 -29.81 10.74 6.50
N TYR A 73 -29.21 10.02 7.44
CA TYR A 73 -29.88 9.56 8.66
C TYR A 73 -30.41 10.72 9.52
N LYS A 74 -29.61 11.79 9.71
CA LYS A 74 -30.03 13.00 10.44
C LYS A 74 -31.23 13.68 9.76
N MET A 75 -31.22 13.78 8.44
CA MET A 75 -32.35 14.32 7.66
C MET A 75 -33.60 13.44 7.77
N LEU A 76 -33.46 12.12 7.59
CA LEU A 76 -34.57 11.17 7.71
C LEU A 76 -35.17 11.16 9.12
N ARG A 77 -34.34 11.31 10.16
CA ARG A 77 -34.78 11.46 11.54
C ARG A 77 -35.68 12.70 11.75
N THR A 78 -35.36 13.84 11.16
CA THR A 78 -36.23 15.03 11.24
C THR A 78 -37.56 14.80 10.50
N VAL A 79 -37.56 14.07 9.38
CA VAL A 79 -38.81 13.66 8.70
C VAL A 79 -39.62 12.66 9.55
N TYR A 80 -38.95 11.75 10.24
CA TYR A 80 -39.56 10.80 11.17
C TYR A 80 -40.19 11.51 12.38
N GLU A 81 -39.51 12.50 12.98
CA GLU A 81 -40.03 13.28 14.09
C GLU A 81 -41.34 14.00 13.70
N ASN A 82 -41.42 14.56 12.48
CA ASN A 82 -42.66 15.11 11.93
C ASN A 82 -43.76 14.04 11.73
N ALA A 83 -43.41 12.87 11.15
CA ALA A 83 -44.35 11.75 10.98
C ALA A 83 -44.91 11.26 12.33
N PHE A 84 -44.06 11.25 13.36
CA PHE A 84 -44.42 10.85 14.71
C PHE A 84 -45.38 11.85 15.37
N GLU A 85 -45.23 13.16 15.13
CA GLU A 85 -46.20 14.16 15.61
C GLU A 85 -47.57 14.01 14.94
N TYR A 86 -47.65 13.74 13.63
CA TYR A 86 -48.92 13.39 12.98
C TYR A 86 -49.57 12.14 13.61
N TYR A 87 -48.78 11.09 13.87
CA TYR A 87 -49.24 9.89 14.58
C TYR A 87 -49.69 10.19 16.02
N ARG A 88 -49.05 11.14 16.71
CA ARG A 88 -49.47 11.59 18.05
C ARG A 88 -50.80 12.34 18.03
N GLN A 89 -51.04 13.13 16.99
CA GLN A 89 -52.29 13.89 16.77
C GLN A 89 -53.46 12.99 16.33
N GLY A 90 -53.18 11.80 15.81
CA GLY A 90 -54.18 10.87 15.26
C GLY A 90 -54.33 10.94 13.73
N ASN A 91 -53.49 11.73 13.08
CA ASN A 91 -53.43 11.92 11.62
C ASN A 91 -52.60 10.77 11.00
N TYR A 92 -53.21 9.58 10.96
CA TYR A 92 -52.52 8.34 10.60
C TYR A 92 -52.18 8.22 9.13
N ASP A 93 -52.93 8.88 8.24
CA ASP A 93 -52.68 8.84 6.80
C ASP A 93 -51.44 9.67 6.41
N GLU A 94 -51.27 10.85 7.01
CA GLU A 94 -50.07 11.69 6.89
C GLU A 94 -48.84 11.02 7.50
N ALA A 95 -48.98 10.44 8.70
CA ALA A 95 -47.92 9.68 9.35
C ALA A 95 -47.48 8.48 8.50
N LYS A 96 -48.43 7.77 7.88
CA LYS A 96 -48.19 6.67 6.94
C LYS A 96 -47.48 7.14 5.68
N ALA A 97 -47.92 8.25 5.07
CA ALA A 97 -47.32 8.78 3.85
C ALA A 97 -45.86 9.19 4.06
N LEU A 98 -45.56 9.89 5.16
CA LEU A 98 -44.19 10.27 5.52
C LEU A 98 -43.33 9.06 5.88
N SER A 99 -43.86 8.09 6.62
CA SER A 99 -43.12 6.86 6.96
C SER A 99 -42.76 6.04 5.72
N SER A 100 -43.70 5.92 4.77
CA SER A 100 -43.45 5.27 3.48
C SER A 100 -42.37 5.98 2.66
N LYS A 101 -42.34 7.32 2.71
CA LYS A 101 -41.31 8.14 2.04
C LYS A 101 -39.93 7.99 2.68
N ILE A 102 -39.84 7.80 3.98
CA ILE A 102 -38.57 7.49 4.66
C ILE A 102 -38.06 6.13 4.18
N LEU A 103 -38.91 5.11 4.16
CA LEU A 103 -38.55 3.75 3.76
C LEU A 103 -38.21 3.62 2.26
N SER A 104 -38.73 4.51 1.41
CA SER A 104 -38.31 4.57 -0.01
C SER A 104 -36.91 5.15 -0.20
N ILE A 105 -36.35 5.82 0.82
CA ILE A 105 -34.99 6.41 0.82
C ILE A 105 -34.02 5.53 1.60
N ASP A 106 -34.48 4.94 2.71
CA ASP A 106 -33.74 3.98 3.53
C ASP A 106 -34.69 2.85 4.00
N PRO A 107 -34.71 1.71 3.30
CA PRO A 107 -35.54 0.56 3.66
C PRO A 107 -35.23 -0.03 5.05
N ASN A 108 -34.05 0.27 5.61
CA ASN A 108 -33.59 -0.24 6.91
C ASN A 108 -33.92 0.70 8.08
N PHE A 109 -34.67 1.78 7.84
CA PHE A 109 -35.04 2.74 8.89
C PHE A 109 -36.16 2.16 9.81
N GLU A 110 -35.76 1.32 10.76
CA GLU A 110 -36.64 0.55 11.66
C GLU A 110 -37.77 1.38 12.30
N ASP A 111 -37.46 2.59 12.77
CA ASP A 111 -38.43 3.45 13.46
C ASP A 111 -39.59 3.86 12.54
N ALA A 112 -39.32 4.08 11.25
CA ALA A 112 -40.34 4.40 10.24
C ALA A 112 -41.11 3.15 9.79
N ALA A 113 -40.48 1.97 9.74
CA ALA A 113 -41.17 0.70 9.49
C ALA A 113 -42.19 0.41 10.60
N MET A 114 -41.78 0.55 11.86
CA MET A 114 -42.65 0.44 13.04
C MET A 114 -43.79 1.48 13.02
N LEU A 115 -43.51 2.72 12.64
CA LEU A 115 -44.52 3.79 12.59
C LEU A 115 -45.52 3.60 11.44
N LEU A 116 -45.06 3.12 10.28
CA LEU A 116 -45.88 2.76 9.12
C LEU A 116 -46.87 1.64 9.45
N ASP A 117 -46.39 0.60 10.12
CA ASP A 117 -47.16 -0.54 10.61
C ASP A 117 -48.27 -0.08 11.59
N ALA A 118 -47.88 0.60 12.67
CA ALA A 118 -48.83 1.11 13.67
C ALA A 118 -49.84 2.12 13.10
N SER A 119 -49.43 2.98 12.16
CA SER A 119 -50.34 3.93 11.50
C SER A 119 -51.31 3.21 10.55
N SER A 120 -50.87 2.14 9.87
CA SER A 120 -51.71 1.34 8.98
C SER A 120 -52.80 0.59 9.74
N GLU A 121 -52.49 0.05 10.93
CA GLU A 121 -53.46 -0.63 11.80
C GLU A 121 -54.47 0.31 12.47
N LEU A 122 -54.17 1.62 12.57
CA LEU A 122 -55.05 2.61 13.21
C LEU A 122 -55.89 3.42 12.22
N ARG A 123 -55.56 3.39 10.93
CA ARG A 123 -56.29 4.08 9.86
C ARG A 123 -57.78 3.73 9.86
N GLY A 124 -58.63 4.75 9.71
CA GLY A 124 -60.09 4.59 9.62
C GLY A 124 -60.81 4.26 10.93
N LYS A 125 -60.12 4.17 12.08
CA LYS A 125 -60.77 3.89 13.37
C LYS A 125 -61.39 5.16 13.97
N ALA A 126 -62.70 5.13 14.20
CA ALA A 126 -63.51 6.28 14.67
C ALA A 126 -63.11 6.90 16.02
N LYS A 127 -62.23 6.26 16.80
CA LYS A 127 -61.68 6.81 18.06
C LYS A 127 -60.15 6.64 18.09
N PRO A 128 -59.37 7.55 17.50
CA PRO A 128 -57.91 7.45 17.39
C PRO A 128 -57.21 7.17 18.73
N PHE A 129 -57.43 8.00 19.74
CA PHE A 129 -56.79 7.87 21.06
C PHE A 129 -57.06 6.52 21.76
N LEU A 130 -58.32 6.07 21.76
CA LEU A 130 -58.69 4.79 22.38
C LEU A 130 -58.13 3.60 21.60
N SER A 131 -58.19 3.66 20.27
CA SER A 131 -57.66 2.62 19.38
C SER A 131 -56.15 2.48 19.51
N ARG A 132 -55.43 3.59 19.59
CA ARG A 132 -53.99 3.61 19.88
C ARG A 132 -53.68 3.02 21.25
N ARG A 133 -54.43 3.38 22.30
CA ARG A 133 -54.20 2.82 23.65
C ARG A 133 -54.40 1.31 23.65
N LEU A 134 -55.49 0.82 23.06
CA LEU A 134 -55.78 -0.61 22.96
C LEU A 134 -54.66 -1.35 22.20
N LEU A 135 -54.24 -0.83 21.04
CA LEU A 135 -53.14 -1.42 20.26
C LEU A 135 -51.84 -1.52 21.06
N MET A 136 -51.51 -0.49 21.84
CA MET A 136 -50.31 -0.50 22.70
C MET A 136 -50.44 -1.48 23.87
N GLU A 137 -51.64 -1.64 24.44
CA GLU A 137 -51.91 -2.67 25.46
C GLU A 137 -51.80 -4.08 24.87
N ASP A 138 -52.30 -4.32 23.67
CA ASP A 138 -52.23 -5.64 23.01
C ASP A 138 -50.80 -5.99 22.62
N ARG A 139 -50.04 -5.06 22.01
CA ARG A 139 -48.60 -5.24 21.74
C ARG A 139 -47.80 -5.47 23.03
N PHE A 140 -48.14 -4.78 24.13
CA PHE A 140 -47.53 -4.98 25.44
C PHE A 140 -47.83 -6.37 26.03
N ARG A 141 -49.09 -6.84 25.94
CA ARG A 141 -49.49 -8.19 26.38
C ARG A 141 -48.79 -9.28 25.55
N ALA A 142 -48.69 -9.10 24.24
CA ALA A 142 -47.97 -10.02 23.35
C ALA A 142 -46.47 -10.12 23.73
N ALA A 143 -45.80 -8.99 23.96
CA ALA A 143 -44.41 -8.97 24.42
C ALA A 143 -44.22 -9.67 25.77
N LEU A 144 -45.17 -9.52 26.71
CA LEU A 144 -45.16 -10.26 27.98
C LEU A 144 -45.45 -11.76 27.82
N SER A 145 -46.20 -12.20 26.80
CA SER A 145 -46.37 -13.62 26.49
C SER A 145 -45.05 -14.22 26.01
N LEU A 146 -44.43 -13.60 25.00
CA LEU A 146 -43.12 -14.00 24.46
C LEU A 146 -42.04 -14.09 25.57
N TYR A 147 -42.05 -13.13 26.50
CA TYR A 147 -41.14 -13.15 27.65
C TYR A 147 -41.40 -14.36 28.58
N LYS A 148 -42.66 -14.67 28.89
CA LYS A 148 -43.04 -15.87 29.68
C LYS A 148 -42.73 -17.19 28.96
N GLU A 149 -42.80 -17.19 27.63
CA GLU A 149 -42.40 -18.32 26.77
C GLU A 149 -40.86 -18.48 26.69
N GLY A 150 -40.08 -17.59 27.31
CA GLY A 150 -38.61 -17.60 27.27
C GLY A 150 -38.01 -17.03 25.97
N ARG A 151 -38.83 -16.45 25.07
CA ARG A 151 -38.42 -15.83 23.81
C ARG A 151 -37.96 -14.38 24.05
N VAL A 152 -36.96 -14.22 24.92
CA VAL A 152 -36.54 -12.93 25.49
C VAL A 152 -36.14 -11.91 24.42
N LEU A 153 -35.49 -12.32 23.31
CA LEU A 153 -35.11 -11.43 22.21
C LEU A 153 -36.32 -10.86 21.48
N GLU A 154 -37.29 -11.69 21.11
CA GLU A 154 -38.52 -11.22 20.44
C GLU A 154 -39.39 -10.37 21.38
N ALA A 155 -39.38 -10.70 22.68
CA ALA A 155 -40.02 -9.90 23.71
C ALA A 155 -39.35 -8.52 23.85
N TYR A 156 -38.02 -8.43 23.77
CA TYR A 156 -37.27 -7.19 23.75
C TYR A 156 -37.68 -6.31 22.57
N ASP A 157 -37.68 -6.87 21.34
CA ASP A 157 -38.05 -6.12 20.13
C ASP A 157 -39.49 -5.59 20.22
N LYS A 158 -40.44 -6.43 20.61
CA LYS A 158 -41.86 -6.02 20.74
C LYS A 158 -42.09 -5.04 21.89
N MET A 159 -41.40 -5.19 23.03
CA MET A 159 -41.48 -4.24 24.15
C MET A 159 -40.81 -2.91 23.79
N GLY A 160 -39.72 -2.94 23.05
CA GLY A 160 -39.03 -1.78 22.49
C GLY A 160 -39.93 -0.97 21.58
N GLN A 161 -40.69 -1.62 20.69
CA GLN A 161 -41.70 -0.96 19.86
C GLN A 161 -42.76 -0.23 20.70
N VAL A 162 -43.29 -0.86 21.76
CA VAL A 162 -44.26 -0.22 22.67
C VAL A 162 -43.63 0.98 23.39
N SER A 163 -42.38 0.87 23.85
CA SER A 163 -41.65 1.95 24.52
C SER A 163 -41.40 3.14 23.58
N LYS A 164 -41.01 2.90 22.32
CA LYS A 164 -40.82 3.93 21.29
C LYS A 164 -42.15 4.61 20.89
N LEU A 165 -43.21 3.83 20.64
CA LEU A 165 -44.53 4.34 20.21
C LEU A 165 -45.34 4.99 21.34
N SER A 166 -45.04 4.66 22.60
CA SER A 166 -45.64 5.26 23.80
C SER A 166 -44.60 5.60 24.87
N PRO A 167 -43.78 6.65 24.69
CA PRO A 167 -42.71 7.03 25.63
C PRO A 167 -43.20 7.40 27.04
N THR A 168 -44.49 7.69 27.20
CA THR A 168 -45.13 7.95 28.51
C THR A 168 -45.53 6.68 29.27
N ASN A 169 -45.46 5.50 28.66
CA ASN A 169 -45.83 4.24 29.29
C ASN A 169 -44.73 3.74 30.24
N VAL A 170 -44.85 4.11 31.53
CA VAL A 170 -43.94 3.69 32.60
C VAL A 170 -43.85 2.17 32.72
N LYS A 171 -44.94 1.43 32.49
CA LYS A 171 -44.95 -0.04 32.56
C LYS A 171 -44.10 -0.65 31.43
N ALA A 172 -44.23 -0.14 30.20
CA ALA A 172 -43.40 -0.58 29.08
C ALA A 172 -41.91 -0.33 29.33
N LYS A 173 -41.55 0.85 29.86
CA LYS A 173 -40.17 1.18 30.24
C LYS A 173 -39.61 0.26 31.33
N TYR A 174 -40.39 -0.02 32.38
CA TYR A 174 -40.00 -0.94 33.44
C TYR A 174 -39.73 -2.36 32.92
N TRP A 175 -40.66 -2.90 32.12
CA TRP A 175 -40.50 -4.24 31.56
C TRP A 175 -39.42 -4.32 30.49
N LEU A 176 -39.26 -3.28 29.65
CA LEU A 176 -38.15 -3.21 28.70
C LEU A 176 -36.81 -3.31 29.43
N LYS A 177 -36.60 -2.49 30.47
CA LYS A 177 -35.37 -2.56 31.28
C LYS A 177 -35.15 -3.94 31.90
N LYS A 178 -36.20 -4.56 32.43
CA LYS A 178 -36.08 -5.92 32.98
C LYS A 178 -35.67 -6.94 31.92
N ILE A 179 -36.22 -6.84 30.71
CA ILE A 179 -35.88 -7.70 29.58
C ILE A 179 -34.43 -7.43 29.12
N GLU A 180 -33.98 -6.16 29.10
CA GLU A 180 -32.58 -5.78 28.86
C GLU A 180 -31.64 -6.41 29.90
N ASP A 181 -32.00 -6.34 31.19
CA ASP A 181 -31.25 -6.94 32.30
C ASP A 181 -31.11 -8.47 32.11
N ASP A 182 -32.22 -9.18 31.86
CA ASP A 182 -32.22 -10.64 31.65
C ASP A 182 -31.44 -11.06 30.39
N LEU A 183 -31.53 -10.26 29.31
CA LEU A 183 -30.87 -10.54 28.04
C LEU A 183 -29.36 -10.25 28.10
N ARG A 184 -28.94 -9.23 28.86
CA ARG A 184 -27.52 -8.97 29.21
C ARG A 184 -26.95 -10.17 29.95
N ASP A 185 -27.65 -10.67 30.96
CA ASP A 185 -27.17 -11.79 31.79
C ASP A 185 -27.09 -13.10 30.99
N TYR A 186 -28.03 -13.32 30.06
CA TYR A 186 -27.97 -14.41 29.08
C TYR A 186 -26.73 -14.32 28.18
N TYR A 187 -26.46 -13.16 27.57
CA TYR A 187 -25.29 -12.96 26.72
C TYR A 187 -23.98 -13.07 27.52
N TYR A 188 -23.91 -12.52 28.73
CA TYR A 188 -22.77 -12.67 29.62
C TYR A 188 -22.50 -14.13 30.00
N SER A 189 -23.54 -14.90 30.35
CA SER A 189 -23.44 -16.34 30.63
C SER A 189 -22.95 -17.13 29.41
N LYS A 190 -23.41 -16.77 28.20
CA LYS A 190 -22.97 -17.37 26.94
C LYS A 190 -21.52 -17.00 26.59
N ALA A 191 -21.10 -15.77 26.84
CA ALA A 191 -19.73 -15.31 26.69
C ALA A 191 -18.79 -16.07 27.65
N GLN A 192 -19.15 -16.19 28.92
CA GLN A 192 -18.41 -16.96 29.93
C GLN A 192 -18.26 -18.45 29.55
N LYS A 193 -19.29 -19.05 28.93
CA LYS A 193 -19.19 -20.43 28.37
C LYS A 193 -18.21 -20.51 27.20
N ALA A 194 -18.27 -19.56 26.26
CA ALA A 194 -17.35 -19.49 25.12
C ALA A 194 -15.89 -19.24 25.55
N TYR A 195 -15.69 -18.37 26.54
CA TYR A 195 -14.39 -18.09 27.15
C TYR A 195 -13.80 -19.35 27.79
N LYS A 196 -14.61 -20.10 28.57
CA LYS A 196 -14.21 -21.41 29.14
C LYS A 196 -13.87 -22.45 28.07
N SER A 197 -14.51 -22.42 26.90
CA SER A 197 -14.14 -23.27 25.76
C SER A 197 -12.96 -22.74 24.93
N ARG A 198 -12.27 -21.68 25.38
CA ARG A 198 -11.18 -20.97 24.69
C ARG A 198 -11.56 -20.34 23.34
N ASP A 199 -12.85 -20.19 23.05
CA ASP A 199 -13.32 -19.47 21.87
C ASP A 199 -13.41 -17.98 22.18
N LEU A 200 -12.25 -17.33 22.26
CA LEU A 200 -12.11 -15.92 22.64
C LEU A 200 -12.88 -14.98 21.69
N LYS A 201 -13.04 -15.34 20.42
CA LYS A 201 -13.82 -14.57 19.44
C LYS A 201 -15.30 -14.61 19.80
N LYS A 202 -15.88 -15.80 19.93
CA LYS A 202 -17.29 -15.92 20.35
C LYS A 202 -17.54 -15.38 21.75
N ALA A 203 -16.56 -15.43 22.65
CA ALA A 203 -16.66 -14.77 23.95
C ALA A 203 -16.83 -13.26 23.80
N LEU A 204 -15.94 -12.59 23.05
CA LEU A 204 -16.04 -11.15 22.76
C LEU A 204 -17.36 -10.77 22.07
N ASP A 205 -17.79 -11.52 21.04
CA ASP A 205 -19.05 -11.25 20.34
C ASP A 205 -20.24 -11.21 21.33
N ASN A 206 -20.30 -12.15 22.27
CA ASN A 206 -21.38 -12.19 23.26
C ASN A 206 -21.18 -11.15 24.39
N TYR A 207 -19.95 -10.80 24.77
CA TYR A 207 -19.71 -9.69 25.69
C TYR A 207 -20.11 -8.33 25.09
N TYR A 208 -19.81 -8.06 23.81
CA TYR A 208 -20.26 -6.85 23.14
C TYR A 208 -21.78 -6.79 23.01
N ASN A 209 -22.47 -7.92 22.77
CA ASN A 209 -23.94 -7.97 22.79
C ASN A 209 -24.51 -7.63 24.18
N ALA A 210 -23.87 -8.08 25.26
CA ALA A 210 -24.26 -7.69 26.62
C ALA A 210 -23.96 -6.20 26.91
N LEU A 211 -22.83 -5.69 26.42
CA LEU A 211 -22.44 -4.27 26.53
C LEU A 211 -23.34 -3.35 25.69
N LEU A 212 -23.91 -3.82 24.58
CA LEU A 212 -24.88 -3.06 23.79
C LEU A 212 -26.15 -2.75 24.59
N LEU A 213 -26.58 -3.68 25.44
CA LEU A 213 -27.73 -3.52 26.35
C LEU A 213 -27.38 -2.62 27.54
N GLN A 214 -26.15 -2.72 28.08
CA GLN A 214 -25.67 -1.84 29.15
C GLN A 214 -24.26 -1.27 28.88
N PRO A 215 -24.13 -0.16 28.12
CA PRO A 215 -22.84 0.36 27.66
C PRO A 215 -21.86 0.88 28.73
N LYS A 216 -22.24 0.83 30.02
CA LYS A 216 -21.45 1.34 31.15
C LYS A 216 -21.17 0.27 32.21
N ASP A 217 -21.51 -0.99 31.94
CA ASP A 217 -21.20 -2.09 32.86
C ASP A 217 -19.68 -2.30 32.97
N GLN A 218 -19.13 -2.00 34.15
CA GLN A 218 -17.70 -2.09 34.42
C GLN A 218 -17.20 -3.55 34.50
N VAL A 219 -18.07 -4.48 34.89
CA VAL A 219 -17.72 -5.92 35.00
C VAL A 219 -17.58 -6.51 33.60
N ILE A 220 -18.55 -6.24 32.73
CA ILE A 220 -18.49 -6.68 31.33
C ILE A 220 -17.32 -6.02 30.61
N LEU A 221 -17.10 -4.72 30.82
CA LEU A 221 -15.97 -3.99 30.23
C LEU A 221 -14.61 -4.58 30.64
N ALA A 222 -14.43 -4.96 31.91
CA ALA A 222 -13.20 -5.59 32.38
C ALA A 222 -12.96 -6.96 31.72
N GLU A 223 -14.00 -7.79 31.57
CA GLU A 223 -13.89 -9.09 30.88
C GLU A 223 -13.65 -8.93 29.37
N VAL A 224 -14.20 -7.90 28.72
CA VAL A 224 -13.88 -7.54 27.33
C VAL A 224 -12.40 -7.20 27.20
N VAL A 225 -11.88 -6.25 27.98
CA VAL A 225 -10.47 -5.82 27.91
C VAL A 225 -9.52 -6.99 28.11
N LYS A 226 -9.80 -7.83 29.11
CA LYS A 226 -9.03 -9.05 29.39
C LYS A 226 -9.06 -10.04 28.22
N THR A 227 -10.24 -10.31 27.66
CA THR A 227 -10.41 -11.26 26.54
C THR A 227 -9.79 -10.72 25.25
N GLU A 228 -9.84 -9.40 25.02
CA GLU A 228 -9.14 -8.72 23.92
C GLU A 228 -7.62 -8.85 24.07
N GLU A 229 -7.08 -8.64 25.28
CA GLU A 229 -5.65 -8.79 25.57
C GLU A 229 -5.18 -10.25 25.36
N GLU A 230 -5.93 -11.23 25.86
CA GLU A 230 -5.65 -12.65 25.62
C GLU A 230 -5.68 -13.01 24.12
N LEU A 231 -6.65 -12.47 23.36
CA LEU A 231 -6.74 -12.69 21.92
C LEU A 231 -5.61 -11.99 21.14
N ARG A 232 -5.19 -10.80 21.57
CA ARG A 232 -4.04 -10.05 21.05
C ARG A 232 -2.75 -10.82 21.30
N ASP A 233 -2.57 -11.35 22.49
CA ASP A 233 -1.42 -12.17 22.87
C ASP A 233 -1.40 -13.51 22.13
N SER A 234 -2.55 -14.17 21.92
CA SER A 234 -2.62 -15.38 21.08
C SER A 234 -2.15 -15.09 19.66
N ARG A 235 -2.62 -14.01 19.03
CA ARG A 235 -2.20 -13.60 17.67
C ARG A 235 -0.71 -13.23 17.62
N ALA A 236 -0.20 -12.51 18.62
CA ALA A 236 1.21 -12.18 18.73
C ALA A 236 2.08 -13.43 18.87
N ASN A 237 1.68 -14.39 19.72
CA ASN A 237 2.38 -15.65 19.94
C ASN A 237 2.36 -16.56 18.70
N GLU A 238 1.25 -16.64 17.97
CA GLU A 238 1.18 -17.34 16.68
C GLU A 238 2.19 -16.75 15.67
N LYS A 239 2.24 -15.42 15.57
CA LYS A 239 3.18 -14.72 14.69
C LYS A 239 4.64 -14.88 15.11
N LEU A 240 4.90 -14.84 16.41
CA LEU A 240 6.22 -15.09 16.98
C LEU A 240 6.68 -16.53 16.72
N LYS A 241 5.78 -17.52 16.83
CA LYS A 241 6.06 -18.91 16.49
C LYS A 241 6.46 -19.05 15.01
N SER A 242 5.68 -18.48 14.09
CA SER A 242 6.01 -18.48 12.66
C SER A 242 7.35 -17.78 12.37
N ALA A 243 7.66 -16.69 13.08
CA ALA A 243 8.96 -16.02 12.97
C ALA A 243 10.12 -16.94 13.44
N LEU A 244 9.95 -17.65 14.56
CA LEU A 244 10.94 -18.61 15.05
C LEU A 244 11.12 -19.80 14.10
N GLU A 245 10.06 -20.29 13.47
CA GLU A 245 10.12 -21.32 12.42
C GLU A 245 10.90 -20.83 11.19
N TYR A 246 10.70 -19.58 10.75
CA TYR A 246 11.52 -18.98 9.68
C TYR A 246 12.97 -18.76 10.10
N TYR A 247 13.24 -18.43 11.36
CA TYR A 247 14.59 -18.25 11.89
C TYR A 247 15.35 -19.57 11.91
N ALA A 248 14.72 -20.66 12.37
CA ALA A 248 15.26 -22.01 12.33
C ALA A 248 15.54 -22.50 10.88
N GLN A 249 14.78 -22.02 9.89
CA GLN A 249 15.03 -22.26 8.46
C GLN A 249 16.10 -21.33 7.84
N GLY A 250 16.70 -20.42 8.61
CA GLY A 250 17.65 -19.41 8.12
C GLY A 250 17.05 -18.32 7.22
N LYS A 251 15.71 -18.21 7.16
CA LYS A 251 14.98 -17.26 6.31
C LYS A 251 14.86 -15.90 7.01
N LEU A 252 16.00 -15.23 7.19
CA LEU A 252 16.11 -14.00 7.99
C LEU A 252 15.17 -12.87 7.54
N LEU A 253 14.95 -12.69 6.22
CA LEU A 253 14.03 -11.66 5.72
C LEU A 253 12.56 -11.95 6.08
N SER A 254 12.12 -13.21 6.01
CA SER A 254 10.78 -13.63 6.43
C SER A 254 10.61 -13.52 7.94
N THR A 255 11.66 -13.85 8.70
CA THR A 255 11.72 -13.69 10.16
C THR A 255 11.54 -12.23 10.56
N HIS A 256 12.30 -11.32 9.92
CA HIS A 256 12.20 -9.87 10.15
C HIS A 256 10.78 -9.36 9.91
N ALA A 257 10.15 -9.74 8.79
CA ALA A 257 8.80 -9.31 8.44
C ALA A 257 7.72 -9.85 9.41
N GLU A 258 7.77 -11.12 9.85
CA GLU A 258 6.81 -11.60 10.86
C GLU A 258 7.07 -10.99 12.25
N LEU A 259 8.32 -10.71 12.64
CA LEU A 259 8.62 -10.01 13.89
C LEU A 259 8.15 -8.55 13.90
N GLN A 260 8.14 -7.87 12.74
CA GLN A 260 7.49 -6.56 12.62
C GLN A 260 6.00 -6.67 12.92
N LYS A 261 5.30 -7.67 12.36
CA LYS A 261 3.87 -7.92 12.66
C LYS A 261 3.63 -8.24 14.14
N VAL A 262 4.55 -8.94 14.81
CA VAL A 262 4.46 -9.14 16.28
C VAL A 262 4.49 -7.81 17.02
N LEU A 263 5.36 -6.88 16.63
CA LEU A 263 5.47 -5.56 17.27
C LEU A 263 4.34 -4.58 16.86
N GLU A 264 3.79 -4.71 15.65
CA GLU A 264 2.55 -4.03 15.25
C GLU A 264 1.38 -4.47 16.15
N ILE A 265 1.28 -5.77 16.43
CA ILE A 265 0.28 -6.31 17.36
C ILE A 265 0.60 -5.87 18.81
N LYS A 266 1.82 -6.08 19.31
CA LYS A 266 2.23 -5.80 20.70
C LYS A 266 3.53 -4.97 20.75
N PRO A 267 3.45 -3.63 20.68
CA PRO A 267 4.64 -2.75 20.67
C PRO A 267 5.54 -2.87 21.91
N SER A 268 4.99 -3.36 23.03
CA SER A 268 5.69 -3.56 24.29
C SER A 268 6.39 -4.92 24.43
N ASP A 269 6.36 -5.79 23.42
CA ASP A 269 7.03 -7.10 23.47
C ASP A 269 8.57 -6.96 23.38
N SER A 270 9.20 -6.92 24.55
CA SER A 270 10.65 -6.86 24.69
C SER A 270 11.40 -8.07 24.12
N LYS A 271 10.77 -9.25 23.99
CA LYS A 271 11.39 -10.46 23.42
C LYS A 271 11.42 -10.35 21.90
N ALA A 272 10.28 -10.02 21.29
CA ALA A 272 10.18 -9.79 19.85
C ALA A 272 11.10 -8.64 19.40
N ALA A 273 11.17 -7.55 20.18
CA ALA A 273 12.06 -6.42 19.90
C ALA A 273 13.55 -6.79 19.94
N LYS A 274 13.98 -7.62 20.92
CA LYS A 274 15.37 -8.11 21.00
C LYS A 274 15.71 -9.00 19.80
N LEU A 275 14.89 -10.01 19.53
CA LEU A 275 15.10 -10.93 18.41
C LEU A 275 15.09 -10.20 17.06
N LEU A 276 14.24 -9.18 16.88
CA LEU A 276 14.23 -8.36 15.67
C LEU A 276 15.56 -7.62 15.48
N ASN A 277 16.17 -7.12 16.55
CA ASN A 277 17.47 -6.44 16.47
C ASN A 277 18.63 -7.42 16.17
N GLU A 278 18.58 -8.64 16.70
CA GLU A 278 19.53 -9.70 16.40
C GLU A 278 19.44 -10.11 14.91
N VAL A 279 18.23 -10.39 14.42
CA VAL A 279 17.96 -10.71 13.01
C VAL A 279 18.36 -9.57 12.08
N ARG A 280 18.10 -8.31 12.45
CA ARG A 280 18.58 -7.12 11.72
C ARG A 280 20.11 -7.09 11.59
N ALA A 281 20.83 -7.35 12.69
CA ALA A 281 22.28 -7.38 12.70
C ALA A 281 22.86 -8.56 11.88
N GLU A 282 22.19 -9.71 11.85
CA GLU A 282 22.57 -10.84 10.97
C GLU A 282 22.38 -10.49 9.49
N ILE A 283 21.23 -9.90 9.12
CA ILE A 283 20.95 -9.42 7.75
C ILE A 283 22.00 -8.40 7.31
N GLU A 284 22.31 -7.42 8.17
CA GLU A 284 23.36 -6.43 7.92
C GLU A 284 24.73 -7.10 7.68
N LYS A 285 25.16 -8.01 8.57
CA LYS A 285 26.42 -8.76 8.42
C LYS A 285 26.47 -9.52 7.09
N GLY A 286 25.38 -10.18 6.71
CA GLY A 286 25.25 -10.91 5.44
C GLY A 286 25.45 -10.02 4.22
N TYR A 287 24.74 -8.90 4.13
CA TYR A 287 24.89 -7.94 3.03
C TYR A 287 26.26 -7.25 3.02
N ILE A 288 26.85 -6.95 4.17
CA ILE A 288 28.21 -6.41 4.26
C ILE A 288 29.23 -7.42 3.74
N ALA A 289 29.12 -8.70 4.10
CA ALA A 289 29.99 -9.77 3.62
C ALA A 289 29.86 -9.97 2.09
N GLN A 290 28.63 -9.96 1.55
CA GLN A 290 28.39 -10.00 0.10
C GLN A 290 29.02 -8.79 -0.61
N GLY A 291 28.83 -7.58 -0.09
CA GLY A 291 29.44 -6.37 -0.66
C GLY A 291 30.97 -6.42 -0.63
N ARG A 292 31.59 -6.93 0.44
CA ARG A 292 33.04 -7.19 0.50
C ARG A 292 33.48 -8.22 -0.56
N LYS A 293 32.70 -9.29 -0.79
CA LYS A 293 32.96 -10.29 -1.85
C LYS A 293 32.88 -9.69 -3.25
N TYR A 294 31.96 -8.77 -3.53
CA TYR A 294 31.92 -8.03 -4.80
C TYR A 294 33.07 -7.02 -4.94
N TYR A 295 33.42 -6.32 -3.85
CA TYR A 295 34.53 -5.37 -3.81
C TYR A 295 35.87 -6.05 -4.12
N SER A 296 36.14 -7.22 -3.52
CA SER A 296 37.36 -8.01 -3.82
C SER A 296 37.46 -8.46 -5.28
N LYS A 297 36.32 -8.65 -5.94
CA LYS A 297 36.22 -8.98 -7.38
C LYS A 297 36.21 -7.73 -8.29
N ARG A 298 36.53 -6.54 -7.75
CA ARG A 298 36.43 -5.21 -8.41
C ARG A 298 35.05 -4.88 -9.00
N LYS A 299 33.98 -5.59 -8.59
CA LYS A 299 32.60 -5.32 -9.03
C LYS A 299 31.98 -4.25 -8.12
N TYR A 300 32.50 -3.02 -8.23
CA TYR A 300 32.23 -1.95 -7.27
C TYR A 300 30.76 -1.54 -7.20
N ASP A 301 30.04 -1.47 -8.32
CA ASP A 301 28.61 -1.12 -8.33
C ASP A 301 27.75 -2.17 -7.62
N ALA A 302 28.06 -3.46 -7.81
CA ALA A 302 27.42 -4.56 -7.10
C ALA A 302 27.74 -4.57 -5.60
N ALA A 303 28.94 -4.13 -5.21
CA ALA A 303 29.31 -3.95 -3.81
C ALA A 303 28.49 -2.82 -3.16
N ILE A 304 28.38 -1.66 -3.82
CA ILE A 304 27.59 -0.51 -3.36
C ILE A 304 26.10 -0.88 -3.27
N ALA A 305 25.55 -1.58 -4.26
CA ALA A 305 24.17 -2.06 -4.23
C ALA A 305 23.91 -3.00 -3.04
N SER A 306 24.84 -3.92 -2.76
CA SER A 306 24.75 -4.84 -1.61
C SER A 306 24.78 -4.08 -0.28
N TRP A 307 25.67 -3.10 -0.13
CA TRP A 307 25.75 -2.26 1.07
C TRP A 307 24.55 -1.32 1.23
N ASN A 308 23.97 -0.81 0.14
CA ASN A 308 22.73 -0.04 0.21
C ASN A 308 21.56 -0.90 0.73
N LYS A 309 21.48 -2.18 0.35
CA LYS A 309 20.49 -3.13 0.91
C LYS A 309 20.66 -3.39 2.41
N ALA A 310 21.85 -3.19 2.97
CA ALA A 310 22.09 -3.31 4.41
C ALA A 310 21.55 -2.12 5.23
N LYS A 311 21.40 -0.92 4.61
CA LYS A 311 21.05 0.32 5.33
C LYS A 311 19.77 0.26 6.16
N PRO A 312 18.63 -0.32 5.68
CA PRO A 312 17.39 -0.36 6.47
C PRO A 312 17.45 -1.25 7.72
N TYR A 313 18.45 -2.13 7.81
CA TYR A 313 18.63 -3.08 8.91
C TYR A 313 19.72 -2.63 9.89
N SER A 314 20.53 -1.64 9.53
CA SER A 314 21.66 -1.18 10.34
C SER A 314 21.24 -0.16 11.40
N GLY A 315 21.68 -0.39 12.65
CA GLY A 315 21.58 0.61 13.72
C GLY A 315 22.50 1.82 13.52
N SER A 316 23.50 1.75 12.62
CA SER A 316 24.41 2.86 12.34
C SER A 316 24.85 2.90 10.87
N THR A 317 24.09 3.64 10.05
CA THR A 317 24.38 3.85 8.62
C THR A 317 25.74 4.49 8.34
N ALA A 318 26.38 5.11 9.33
CA ALA A 318 27.69 5.76 9.22
C ALA A 318 28.80 4.79 8.76
N TYR A 319 28.82 3.55 9.26
CA TYR A 319 29.80 2.54 8.86
C TYR A 319 29.63 2.14 7.38
N ILE A 320 28.40 1.87 6.98
CA ILE A 320 28.03 1.54 5.59
C ILE A 320 28.38 2.69 4.64
N ASN A 321 28.06 3.94 5.02
CA ASN A 321 28.40 5.13 4.22
C ASN A 321 29.92 5.33 4.07
N LYS A 322 30.72 4.97 5.08
CA LYS A 322 32.20 4.99 5.01
C LYS A 322 32.74 3.96 4.01
N LEU A 323 32.15 2.76 3.93
CA LEU A 323 32.49 1.74 2.93
C LEU A 323 32.14 2.18 1.51
N ILE A 324 30.95 2.75 1.31
CA ILE A 324 30.50 3.30 0.02
C ILE A 324 31.42 4.45 -0.41
N LYS A 325 31.72 5.42 0.47
CA LYS A 325 32.62 6.55 0.16
C LYS A 325 34.03 6.09 -0.23
N ARG A 326 34.61 5.11 0.49
CA ARG A 326 35.90 4.51 0.14
C ARG A 326 35.87 3.87 -1.26
N THR A 327 34.78 3.21 -1.60
CA THR A 327 34.62 2.52 -2.88
C THR A 327 34.40 3.48 -4.04
N ASN A 328 33.59 4.53 -3.86
CA ASN A 328 33.44 5.62 -4.84
C ASN A 328 34.78 6.31 -5.13
N ASN A 329 35.62 6.52 -4.11
CA ASN A 329 36.97 7.06 -4.31
C ASN A 329 37.87 6.09 -5.11
N GLN A 330 37.72 4.78 -4.92
CA GLN A 330 38.46 3.77 -5.69
C GLN A 330 38.01 3.73 -7.16
N ILE A 331 36.68 3.77 -7.42
CA ILE A 331 36.12 3.88 -8.78
C ILE A 331 36.69 5.10 -9.50
N LYS A 332 36.70 6.28 -8.84
CA LYS A 332 37.24 7.51 -9.42
C LYS A 332 38.71 7.38 -9.81
N ARG A 333 39.55 6.81 -8.92
CA ARG A 333 40.98 6.58 -9.19
C ARG A 333 41.22 5.64 -10.38
N GLU A 334 40.52 4.50 -10.42
CA GLU A 334 40.67 3.54 -11.52
C GLU A 334 40.12 4.09 -12.86
N ALA A 335 39.06 4.92 -12.83
CA ALA A 335 38.55 5.61 -14.00
C ALA A 335 39.53 6.67 -14.53
N GLU A 336 40.15 7.45 -13.64
CA GLU A 336 41.14 8.47 -13.99
C GLU A 336 42.44 7.85 -14.52
N GLU A 337 42.93 6.77 -13.91
CA GLU A 337 44.09 6.02 -14.39
C GLU A 337 43.81 5.40 -15.78
N LYS A 338 42.60 4.85 -15.99
CA LYS A 338 42.17 4.33 -17.29
C LYS A 338 42.06 5.45 -18.33
N ARG A 339 41.54 6.63 -17.95
CA ARG A 339 41.49 7.81 -18.82
C ARG A 339 42.90 8.22 -19.24
N ARG A 340 43.82 8.40 -18.29
CA ARG A 340 45.23 8.73 -18.56
C ARG A 340 45.90 7.72 -19.48
N LYS A 341 45.75 6.41 -19.22
CA LYS A 341 46.26 5.34 -20.09
C LYS A 341 45.67 5.40 -21.51
N SER A 342 44.39 5.74 -21.65
CA SER A 342 43.75 5.90 -22.97
C SER A 342 44.19 7.17 -23.70
N GLU A 343 44.44 8.27 -22.98
CA GLU A 343 44.98 9.53 -23.51
C GLU A 343 46.44 9.35 -23.96
N GLU A 344 47.28 8.70 -23.15
CA GLU A 344 48.66 8.32 -23.50
C GLU A 344 48.69 7.40 -24.73
N ALA A 345 47.81 6.39 -24.80
CA ALA A 345 47.71 5.50 -25.96
C ALA A 345 47.21 6.22 -27.22
N ALA A 346 46.25 7.15 -27.08
CA ALA A 346 45.78 7.99 -28.18
C ALA A 346 46.86 8.96 -28.67
N ARG A 347 47.65 9.53 -27.75
CA ARG A 347 48.81 10.38 -28.07
C ARG A 347 49.87 9.60 -28.84
N ARG A 348 50.29 8.42 -28.35
CA ARG A 348 51.24 7.54 -29.06
C ARG A 348 50.74 7.16 -30.45
N LYS A 349 49.45 6.83 -30.61
CA LYS A 349 48.84 6.56 -31.92
C LYS A 349 48.84 7.77 -32.86
N LYS A 350 48.63 8.99 -32.34
CA LYS A 350 48.73 10.23 -33.12
C LYS A 350 50.17 10.50 -33.56
N GLU A 351 51.13 10.40 -32.65
CA GLU A 351 52.57 10.57 -32.92
C GLU A 351 53.07 9.54 -33.96
N GLU A 352 52.65 8.27 -33.85
CA GLU A 352 52.98 7.21 -34.83
C GLU A 352 52.32 7.46 -36.20
N ALA A 353 51.06 7.91 -36.24
CA ALA A 353 50.36 8.25 -37.47
C ALA A 353 50.97 9.48 -38.16
N GLU A 354 51.42 10.47 -37.39
CA GLU A 354 52.14 11.64 -37.90
C GLU A 354 53.51 11.25 -38.45
N ARG A 355 54.27 10.38 -37.75
CA ARG A 355 55.54 9.86 -38.25
C ARG A 355 55.35 9.12 -39.59
N LYS A 356 54.33 8.26 -39.70
CA LYS A 356 53.98 7.57 -40.96
C LYS A 356 53.57 8.53 -42.08
N LYS A 357 52.92 9.66 -41.77
CA LYS A 357 52.64 10.72 -42.76
C LYS A 357 53.91 11.40 -43.25
N ARG A 358 54.82 11.77 -42.34
CA ARG A 358 56.12 12.39 -42.68
C ARG A 358 56.98 11.43 -43.52
N GLU A 359 57.10 10.16 -43.12
CA GLU A 359 57.77 9.10 -43.89
C GLU A 359 57.15 8.93 -45.29
N ALA A 360 55.83 9.07 -45.44
CA ALA A 360 55.15 9.00 -46.74
C ALA A 360 55.34 10.25 -47.61
N GLU A 361 55.45 11.44 -47.01
CA GLU A 361 55.74 12.69 -47.72
C GLU A 361 57.21 12.76 -48.18
N GLU A 362 58.16 12.30 -47.37
CA GLU A 362 59.58 12.16 -47.76
C GLU A 362 59.72 11.16 -48.92
N ARG A 363 59.03 10.01 -48.87
CA ARG A 363 58.98 9.06 -49.99
C ARG A 363 58.42 9.67 -51.26
N LYS A 364 57.48 10.62 -51.18
CA LYS A 364 56.97 11.35 -52.36
C LYS A 364 57.97 12.38 -52.89
N ARG A 365 58.71 13.07 -52.01
CA ARG A 365 59.74 14.05 -52.41
C ARG A 365 60.95 13.39 -53.08
N ASN A 366 61.34 12.19 -52.63
CA ASN A 366 62.48 11.45 -53.20
C ASN A 366 62.18 10.78 -54.57
N ILE A 367 60.98 10.96 -55.13
CA ILE A 367 60.60 10.43 -56.45
C ILE A 367 60.66 11.53 -57.54
N SER A 368 60.85 12.81 -57.18
CA SER A 368 60.82 13.94 -58.11
C SER A 368 62.21 14.54 -58.40
N THR A 369 63.14 13.74 -58.94
CA THR A 369 64.39 14.21 -59.58
C THR A 369 64.81 13.26 -60.73
N PRO A 370 64.72 13.68 -62.01
CA PRO A 370 65.16 12.87 -63.14
C PRO A 370 66.56 13.29 -63.63
N THR A 371 67.49 12.35 -63.79
CA THR A 371 68.74 12.55 -64.54
C THR A 371 69.17 11.24 -65.19
N ALA A 372 69.79 11.30 -66.37
CA ALA A 372 69.72 10.24 -67.38
C ALA A 372 71.03 9.45 -67.59
N GLY A 373 70.89 8.12 -67.66
CA GLY A 373 71.75 7.17 -68.41
C GLY A 373 73.13 6.82 -67.84
N PRO A 374 73.82 5.80 -68.40
CA PRO A 374 73.30 4.63 -69.14
C PRO A 374 73.86 3.25 -68.69
N ILE A 375 73.08 2.19 -68.94
CA ILE A 375 73.47 0.78 -69.21
C ILE A 375 74.58 0.13 -68.34
N ILE A 376 74.18 -0.80 -67.45
CA ILE A 376 74.68 -2.20 -67.46
C ILE A 376 73.49 -3.14 -67.19
N ASP A 377 73.39 -4.20 -67.98
CA ASP A 377 72.30 -5.19 -67.97
C ASP A 377 72.71 -6.49 -67.26
N ASP A 378 72.35 -6.65 -65.98
CA ASP A 378 72.25 -7.99 -65.32
C ASP A 378 71.33 -8.02 -64.07
N GLY A 379 70.41 -7.05 -63.94
CA GLY A 379 69.65 -6.85 -62.69
C GLY A 379 68.23 -7.41 -62.67
N ARG A 380 67.57 -7.55 -63.83
CA ARG A 380 66.10 -7.73 -63.88
C ARG A 380 65.63 -9.11 -63.41
N LYS A 381 66.39 -10.18 -63.62
CA LYS A 381 65.98 -11.55 -63.24
C LYS A 381 65.93 -11.77 -61.72
N LYS A 382 66.83 -11.17 -60.93
CA LYS A 382 66.79 -11.28 -59.45
C LYS A 382 65.69 -10.45 -58.80
N ARG A 383 65.38 -9.27 -59.35
CA ARG A 383 64.39 -8.35 -58.77
C ARG A 383 62.96 -8.84 -58.92
N ILE A 384 62.62 -9.37 -60.12
CA ILE A 384 61.32 -10.03 -60.37
C ILE A 384 61.17 -11.26 -59.45
N LEU A 385 62.22 -12.07 -59.29
CA LEU A 385 62.20 -13.24 -58.40
C LEU A 385 61.93 -12.85 -56.92
N GLN A 386 62.49 -11.74 -56.44
CA GLN A 386 62.29 -11.29 -55.06
C GLN A 386 60.89 -10.71 -54.83
N GLU A 387 60.33 -9.98 -55.79
CA GLU A 387 58.93 -9.50 -55.75
C GLU A 387 57.93 -10.68 -55.81
N SER A 388 58.18 -11.67 -56.68
CA SER A 388 57.38 -12.92 -56.74
C SER A 388 57.40 -13.70 -55.42
N ARG A 389 58.55 -13.79 -54.73
CA ARG A 389 58.66 -14.43 -53.41
C ARG A 389 57.86 -13.70 -52.32
N VAL A 390 57.87 -12.36 -52.30
CA VAL A 390 57.06 -11.59 -51.35
C VAL A 390 55.56 -11.73 -51.64
N ALA A 391 55.16 -11.76 -52.92
CA ALA A 391 53.78 -12.03 -53.31
C ALA A 391 53.34 -13.45 -52.90
N ALA A 392 54.17 -14.46 -53.13
CA ALA A 392 53.91 -15.85 -52.72
C ALA A 392 53.73 -15.97 -51.19
N GLN A 393 54.54 -15.26 -50.38
CA GLN A 393 54.38 -15.22 -48.93
C GLN A 393 53.05 -14.57 -48.51
N HIS A 394 52.61 -13.51 -49.20
CA HIS A 394 51.32 -12.87 -48.91
C HIS A 394 50.14 -13.80 -49.20
N HIS A 395 50.14 -14.48 -50.36
CA HIS A 395 49.13 -15.49 -50.69
C HIS A 395 49.17 -16.70 -49.74
N TYR A 396 50.35 -17.12 -49.28
CA TYR A 396 50.47 -18.17 -48.25
C TYR A 396 49.79 -17.78 -46.93
N LEU A 397 50.02 -16.56 -46.43
CA LEU A 397 49.39 -16.05 -45.21
C LEU A 397 47.87 -15.85 -45.37
N ALA A 398 47.41 -15.43 -46.56
CA ALA A 398 45.99 -15.36 -46.87
C ALA A 398 45.33 -16.75 -46.83
N GLY A 399 45.92 -17.74 -47.49
CA GLY A 399 45.46 -19.13 -47.45
C GLY A 399 45.44 -19.71 -46.03
N LEU A 400 46.43 -19.39 -45.19
CA LEU A 400 46.45 -19.82 -43.78
C LEU A 400 45.28 -19.23 -42.97
N LYS A 401 44.88 -17.98 -43.25
CA LYS A 401 43.72 -17.34 -42.63
C LYS A 401 42.40 -18.00 -43.08
N TYR A 402 42.27 -18.38 -44.35
CA TYR A 402 41.11 -19.14 -44.84
C TYR A 402 41.07 -20.55 -44.25
N PHE A 403 42.23 -21.21 -44.11
CA PHE A 403 42.35 -22.52 -43.47
C PHE A 403 41.94 -22.50 -41.99
N GLN A 404 42.35 -21.48 -41.22
CA GLN A 404 41.89 -21.28 -39.84
C GLN A 404 40.38 -21.03 -39.74
N ASN A 405 39.78 -20.41 -40.76
CA ASN A 405 38.33 -20.19 -40.86
C ASN A 405 37.57 -21.39 -41.47
N SER A 406 38.23 -22.55 -41.67
CA SER A 406 37.67 -23.77 -42.28
C SER A 406 37.16 -23.62 -43.73
N ASP A 407 37.60 -22.59 -44.46
CA ASP A 407 37.25 -22.33 -45.86
C ASP A 407 38.30 -22.98 -46.79
N TYR A 408 38.27 -24.32 -46.84
CA TYR A 408 39.35 -25.12 -47.44
C TYR A 408 39.50 -24.92 -48.95
N GLU A 409 38.41 -24.68 -49.69
CA GLU A 409 38.46 -24.41 -51.13
C GLU A 409 39.19 -23.08 -51.44
N LYS A 410 38.90 -22.01 -50.68
CA LYS A 410 39.63 -20.74 -50.85
C LYS A 410 41.07 -20.85 -50.39
N ALA A 411 41.34 -21.56 -49.30
CA ALA A 411 42.71 -21.82 -48.84
C ALA A 411 43.53 -22.60 -49.89
N LYS A 412 42.93 -23.59 -50.56
CA LYS A 412 43.54 -24.33 -51.68
C LYS A 412 43.88 -23.42 -52.85
N ASN A 413 42.96 -22.54 -53.24
CA ASN A 413 43.19 -21.61 -54.36
C ASN A 413 44.34 -20.63 -54.07
N GLU A 414 44.34 -19.99 -52.89
CA GLU A 414 45.41 -19.07 -52.48
C GLU A 414 46.79 -19.76 -52.39
N TRP A 415 46.86 -20.98 -51.85
CA TRP A 415 48.11 -21.76 -51.81
C TRP A 415 48.54 -22.30 -53.17
N THR A 416 47.61 -22.51 -54.11
CA THR A 416 47.94 -22.86 -55.50
C THR A 416 48.57 -21.66 -56.22
N ILE A 417 48.03 -20.45 -56.01
CA ILE A 417 48.63 -19.19 -56.52
C ILE A 417 50.02 -18.97 -55.91
N ALA A 418 50.18 -19.16 -54.59
CA ALA A 418 51.48 -19.05 -53.92
C ALA A 418 52.52 -20.02 -54.52
N LYS A 419 52.12 -21.27 -54.84
CA LYS A 419 52.98 -22.26 -55.49
C LYS A 419 53.31 -21.94 -56.95
N GLN A 420 52.43 -21.25 -57.68
CA GLN A 420 52.71 -20.77 -59.03
C GLN A 420 53.71 -19.60 -59.04
N LEU A 421 53.67 -18.74 -58.01
CA LEU A 421 54.56 -17.58 -57.85
C LEU A 421 55.94 -17.97 -57.31
N ASP A 422 56.03 -18.97 -56.41
CA ASP A 422 57.29 -19.52 -55.92
C ASP A 422 57.20 -21.06 -55.79
N PRO A 423 57.65 -21.81 -56.81
CA PRO A 423 57.64 -23.27 -56.79
C PRO A 423 58.48 -23.90 -55.67
N GLU A 424 59.49 -23.19 -55.15
CA GLU A 424 60.38 -23.66 -54.07
C GLU A 424 59.77 -23.49 -52.66
N ASN A 425 58.62 -22.82 -52.53
CA ASN A 425 57.97 -22.57 -51.24
C ASN A 425 57.40 -23.87 -50.63
N ALA A 426 58.20 -24.51 -49.77
CA ALA A 426 57.86 -25.73 -49.06
C ALA A 426 56.58 -25.62 -48.19
N ASP A 427 56.32 -24.45 -47.60
CA ASP A 427 55.18 -24.24 -46.71
C ASP A 427 53.84 -24.28 -47.48
N SER A 428 53.80 -23.66 -48.66
CA SER A 428 52.62 -23.71 -49.55
C SER A 428 52.35 -25.15 -50.04
N GLN A 429 53.41 -25.92 -50.33
CA GLN A 429 53.27 -27.33 -50.70
C GLN A 429 52.76 -28.20 -49.54
N ALA A 430 53.25 -27.97 -48.32
CA ALA A 430 52.78 -28.67 -47.12
C ALA A 430 51.33 -28.32 -46.79
N GLY A 431 50.92 -27.06 -46.99
CA GLY A 431 49.54 -26.61 -46.86
C GLY A 431 48.58 -27.33 -47.83
N LEU A 432 48.93 -27.37 -49.12
CA LEU A 432 48.13 -28.06 -50.13
C LEU A 432 47.96 -29.56 -49.81
N LYS A 433 49.04 -30.27 -49.46
CA LYS A 433 48.96 -31.69 -49.05
C LYS A 433 48.05 -31.91 -47.83
N ARG A 434 48.02 -30.98 -46.87
CA ARG A 434 47.11 -31.05 -45.72
C ARG A 434 45.65 -30.88 -46.13
N ILE A 435 45.35 -29.94 -47.03
CA ILE A 435 43.98 -29.78 -47.56
C ILE A 435 43.58 -31.00 -48.40
N GLU A 436 44.46 -31.52 -49.24
CA GLU A 436 44.20 -32.73 -50.03
C GLU A 436 43.87 -33.92 -49.11
N ASN A 437 44.62 -34.13 -48.03
CA ASN A 437 44.33 -35.18 -47.04
C ASN A 437 43.00 -34.96 -46.30
N ILE A 438 42.62 -33.71 -46.00
CA ILE A 438 41.35 -33.38 -45.33
C ILE A 438 40.16 -33.57 -46.28
N LEU A 439 40.29 -33.23 -47.57
CA LEU A 439 39.23 -33.39 -48.57
C LEU A 439 39.09 -34.82 -49.09
N SER A 440 40.19 -35.59 -49.16
CA SER A 440 40.18 -37.01 -49.57
C SER A 440 39.89 -37.98 -48.43
N GLY A 441 40.19 -37.63 -47.18
CA GLY A 441 39.79 -38.39 -45.99
C GLY A 441 38.30 -38.29 -45.63
N GLY A 442 37.47 -37.80 -46.55
CA GLY A 442 36.01 -37.67 -46.43
C GLY A 442 35.22 -38.55 -47.42
N GLN A 443 35.86 -39.55 -48.03
CA GLN A 443 35.22 -40.63 -48.81
C GLN A 443 35.50 -41.99 -48.18
#